data_AF-A0A2E9RXP3-F1
#
_entry.id   AF-A0A2E9RXP3-F1
#
_cell.length_a   1.000
_cell.length_b   1.000
_cell.length_c   1.000
_cell.angle_alpha   90.00
_cell.angle_beta   90.00
_cell.angle_gamma   90.00
#
_symmetry.space_group_name_H-M   'P 1'
#
loop_
_entity.id
_entity.type
_entity.pdbx_description
1 polymer ?
#
loop_
_entity_poly.entity_id
_entity_poly.type
_entity_poly.pdbx_seq_one_letter_code
_entity_poly.pdbx_strand_id
1 'polypeptide(L)'
;MDKDNENKPLEENQSPDGTDGDETTAENAAERLYDERESWNKSKNSLFLILGAIAVAVAFTYWHEESVIDEESEQSSKFLVADINVSQAEKNFKNFSDEFAGELLGGVALYRSAVLSYEDGRFSEAAANFAEAAKQLGELPPRGRALLGQGVSLIKSEKIAEGQIILEKLTRDSLALPADRSEANYLLATLALREGDDEAFEKHKLSLSSGEGNSTLFKLLTRYQKTKAIVANAESLSKRNIERGDKYLKENKIREGVVTLDSGLQYEVLVEGNGSIPTRNDEVKVHYHGTLVDGEVFDSSVDRGEPSTFGVTGVIKGWTEALLLMKVGSKWKLTIPTDLAYGESGSGAIGINEVLVFEVELLGITPKELPKPDEAISDANASDTLDLNTTSATDANASAPIFIEANGSKN
;
A
#
# COMPACT_ATOMS: atom_id res chain seq x y z
N MET A 1 27.66 -40.28 16.83
CA MET A 1 27.03 -39.40 17.82
C MET A 1 27.32 -37.98 17.37
N ASP A 2 26.84 -37.54 16.22
CA ASP A 2 25.46 -37.44 15.68
C ASP A 2 25.30 -35.92 15.45
N LYS A 3 25.14 -35.44 14.20
CA LYS A 3 23.87 -35.42 13.42
C LYS A 3 22.81 -34.60 14.18
N ASP A 4 22.15 -33.55 13.69
CA ASP A 4 21.86 -33.00 12.35
C ASP A 4 21.47 -31.52 12.56
N ASN A 5 21.99 -30.54 11.80
CA ASN A 5 21.33 -29.86 10.67
C ASN A 5 19.80 -30.07 10.54
N GLU A 6 18.99 -29.02 10.75
CA GLU A 6 17.85 -28.78 9.86
C GLU A 6 17.36 -27.34 9.91
N ASN A 7 17.32 -26.77 8.71
CA ASN A 7 16.89 -25.44 8.33
C ASN A 7 15.86 -25.62 7.21
N LYS A 8 14.58 -25.27 7.42
CA LYS A 8 13.53 -24.88 6.43
C LYS A 8 12.11 -25.04 7.01
N PRO A 9 11.05 -24.47 6.38
CA PRO A 9 10.95 -23.23 5.61
C PRO A 9 9.78 -22.33 6.08
N LEU A 10 9.77 -21.07 5.65
CA LEU A 10 8.61 -20.18 5.69
C LEU A 10 7.62 -20.61 4.59
N GLU A 11 6.36 -20.84 4.96
CA GLU A 11 5.25 -21.07 4.02
C GLU A 11 4.82 -19.76 3.35
N GLU A 12 4.60 -19.88 2.05
CA GLU A 12 4.10 -18.87 1.12
C GLU A 12 2.63 -19.18 0.78
N ASN A 13 1.90 -18.13 0.37
CA ASN A 13 0.58 -18.07 -0.28
C ASN A 13 -0.66 -17.87 0.60
N GLN A 14 -1.32 -16.72 0.40
CA GLN A 14 -2.34 -16.59 -0.66
C GLN A 14 -2.64 -15.11 -0.97
N SER A 15 -2.59 -14.74 -2.25
CA SER A 15 -3.23 -13.54 -2.80
C SER A 15 -4.75 -13.71 -2.89
N PRO A 16 -5.49 -12.61 -3.00
CA PRO A 16 -6.51 -12.57 -4.04
C PRO A 16 -6.36 -11.35 -4.96
N ASP A 17 -6.47 -11.68 -6.24
CA ASP A 17 -6.67 -10.83 -7.41
C ASP A 17 -7.94 -9.96 -7.30
N GLY A 18 -7.94 -8.82 -7.97
CA GLY A 18 -9.05 -7.87 -8.00
C GLY A 18 -8.63 -6.50 -8.51
N THR A 19 -8.46 -6.39 -9.83
CA THR A 19 -8.25 -5.13 -10.57
C THR A 19 -9.50 -4.25 -10.56
N ASP A 20 -9.33 -2.99 -10.16
CA ASP A 20 -9.90 -1.75 -10.72
C ASP A 20 -8.97 -0.64 -10.19
N GLY A 21 -8.25 0.14 -10.98
CA GLY A 21 -8.82 1.07 -11.95
C GLY A 21 -8.66 2.50 -11.41
N ASP A 22 -7.42 3.00 -11.50
CA ASP A 22 -7.00 4.41 -11.50
C ASP A 22 -6.83 5.18 -10.17
N GLU A 23 -5.84 6.10 -10.19
CA GLU A 23 -5.26 6.94 -9.11
C GLU A 23 -4.12 6.36 -8.24
N THR A 24 -3.03 5.99 -8.91
CA THR A 24 -1.68 5.91 -8.30
C THR A 24 -0.94 7.24 -8.46
N THR A 25 -1.24 8.23 -7.63
CA THR A 25 -0.33 9.35 -7.36
C THR A 25 0.38 9.11 -6.02
N ALA A 26 1.63 9.56 -5.91
CA ALA A 26 2.40 9.49 -4.66
C ALA A 26 1.71 10.25 -3.50
N GLU A 27 0.79 11.16 -3.82
CA GLU A 27 -0.19 11.76 -2.92
C GLU A 27 -1.10 10.72 -2.23
N ASN A 28 -1.69 9.79 -2.99
CA ASN A 28 -2.50 8.70 -2.43
C ASN A 28 -1.67 7.72 -1.59
N ALA A 29 -0.39 7.52 -1.90
CA ALA A 29 0.51 6.72 -1.07
C ALA A 29 0.89 7.43 0.25
N ALA A 30 0.98 8.75 0.25
CA ALA A 30 1.18 9.56 1.46
C ALA A 30 -0.11 9.63 2.31
N GLU A 31 -1.29 9.63 1.70
CA GLU A 31 -2.59 9.54 2.40
C GLU A 31 -2.87 8.15 2.96
N ARG A 32 -2.46 7.06 2.27
CA ARG A 32 -2.58 5.67 2.74
C ARG A 32 -1.67 5.32 3.94
N LEU A 33 -0.78 6.21 4.38
CA LEU A 33 0.07 5.99 5.56
C LEU A 33 -0.58 6.42 6.88
N TYR A 34 -1.88 6.70 6.86
CA TYR A 34 -2.72 6.92 8.03
C TYR A 34 -3.96 6.00 7.95
N ASP A 35 -3.94 4.89 8.68
CA ASP A 35 -5.19 4.19 8.97
C ASP A 35 -5.94 4.97 10.06
N GLU A 36 -6.79 5.91 9.63
CA GLU A 36 -7.75 6.63 10.48
C GLU A 36 -8.46 5.65 11.42
N ARG A 37 -8.82 4.44 10.93
CA ARG A 37 -9.50 3.44 11.73
C ARG A 37 -8.60 2.84 12.80
N GLU A 38 -7.31 2.62 12.57
CA GLU A 38 -6.43 2.00 13.60
C GLU A 38 -6.12 2.96 14.75
N SER A 39 -5.81 4.24 14.43
CA SER A 39 -5.59 5.28 15.44
C SER A 39 -6.90 5.60 16.19
N TRP A 40 -8.00 5.67 15.46
CA TRP A 40 -9.35 5.78 16.01
C TRP A 40 -9.70 4.58 16.89
N ASN A 41 -9.42 3.34 16.47
CA ASN A 41 -9.74 2.12 17.23
C ASN A 41 -8.94 2.02 18.53
N LYS A 42 -7.66 2.42 18.54
CA LYS A 42 -6.86 2.49 19.78
C LYS A 42 -7.39 3.55 20.75
N SER A 43 -7.79 4.72 20.25
CA SER A 43 -8.41 5.79 21.05
C SER A 43 -9.82 5.43 21.52
N LYS A 44 -10.62 4.81 20.64
CA LYS A 44 -11.97 4.28 20.85
C LYS A 44 -11.94 3.19 21.93
N ASN A 45 -11.01 2.25 21.88
CA ASN A 45 -10.87 1.21 22.92
C ASN A 45 -10.44 1.77 24.28
N SER A 46 -9.58 2.79 24.30
CA SER A 46 -9.21 3.52 25.53
C SER A 46 -10.41 4.27 26.13
N LEU A 47 -11.15 5.01 25.29
CA LEU A 47 -12.36 5.72 25.68
C LEU A 47 -13.47 4.75 26.12
N PHE A 48 -13.63 3.60 25.47
CA PHE A 48 -14.56 2.55 25.89
C PHE A 48 -14.14 1.84 27.17
N LEU A 49 -12.84 1.64 27.40
CA LEU A 49 -12.32 1.13 28.67
C LEU A 49 -12.56 2.13 29.80
N ILE A 50 -12.36 3.42 29.54
CA ILE A 50 -12.58 4.48 30.53
C ILE A 50 -14.07 4.69 30.77
N LEU A 51 -14.91 4.77 29.74
CA LEU A 51 -16.36 4.91 29.87
C LEU A 51 -17.01 3.64 30.43
N GLY A 52 -16.53 2.45 30.05
CA GLY A 52 -16.93 1.18 30.62
C GLY A 52 -16.48 1.04 32.07
N ALA A 53 -15.27 1.49 32.42
CA ALA A 53 -14.80 1.51 33.81
C ALA A 53 -15.54 2.56 34.65
N ILE A 54 -15.92 3.71 34.08
CA ILE A 54 -16.77 4.71 34.74
C ILE A 54 -18.17 4.13 34.96
N ALA A 55 -18.78 3.50 33.94
CA ALA A 55 -20.08 2.85 34.06
C ALA A 55 -20.06 1.70 35.09
N VAL A 56 -18.98 0.90 35.13
CA VAL A 56 -18.78 -0.18 36.12
C VAL A 56 -18.46 0.37 37.51
N ALA A 57 -17.70 1.45 37.65
CA ALA A 57 -17.39 2.07 38.94
C ALA A 57 -18.61 2.75 39.55
N VAL A 58 -19.44 3.40 38.71
CA VAL A 58 -20.78 3.85 39.08
C VAL A 58 -21.60 2.62 39.52
N ALA A 59 -21.67 1.56 38.73
CA ALA A 59 -22.39 0.31 39.12
C ALA A 59 -21.84 -0.41 40.38
N PHE A 60 -20.57 -0.21 40.76
CA PHE A 60 -19.95 -0.86 41.93
C PHE A 60 -20.14 -0.06 43.23
N THR A 61 -20.10 1.28 43.15
CA THR A 61 -20.51 2.16 44.28
C THR A 61 -22.00 2.01 44.61
N TYR A 62 -22.79 1.62 43.60
CA TYR A 62 -24.22 1.29 43.65
C TYR A 62 -24.63 0.05 44.44
N TRP A 63 -23.73 -0.90 44.74
CA TRP A 63 -24.11 -2.09 45.52
C TRP A 63 -24.39 -1.76 47.01
N HIS A 64 -24.24 -0.50 47.43
CA HIS A 64 -24.24 -0.12 48.86
C HIS A 64 -25.36 0.81 49.35
N GLU A 65 -26.14 1.47 48.48
CA GLU A 65 -27.26 2.36 48.88
C GLU A 65 -28.46 2.15 47.94
N GLU A 66 -29.70 2.05 48.44
CA GLU A 66 -30.81 1.37 47.71
C GLU A 66 -32.13 2.18 47.66
N SER A 67 -32.14 3.49 47.35
CA SER A 67 -33.44 4.21 47.29
C SER A 67 -33.62 5.34 46.25
N VAL A 68 -32.64 5.60 45.38
CA VAL A 68 -32.73 6.65 44.33
C VAL A 68 -32.58 6.07 42.90
N ILE A 69 -32.66 4.74 42.74
CA ILE A 69 -31.82 3.97 41.78
C ILE A 69 -32.50 3.33 40.56
N ASP A 70 -33.83 3.30 40.44
CA ASP A 70 -34.47 2.68 39.26
C ASP A 70 -34.20 3.45 37.95
N GLU A 71 -34.17 4.78 37.98
CA GLU A 71 -34.05 5.61 36.77
C GLU A 71 -32.64 5.59 36.15
N GLU A 72 -31.57 5.73 36.92
CA GLU A 72 -30.18 5.76 36.41
C GLU A 72 -29.69 4.39 35.86
N SER A 73 -30.23 3.28 36.40
CA SER A 73 -30.00 1.93 35.87
C SER A 73 -30.68 1.75 34.51
N GLU A 74 -31.92 2.25 34.38
CA GLU A 74 -32.67 2.24 33.13
C GLU A 74 -31.96 3.07 32.04
N GLN A 75 -31.42 4.25 32.40
CA GLN A 75 -30.61 5.10 31.52
C GLN A 75 -29.39 4.37 30.95
N SER A 76 -28.59 3.73 31.80
CA SER A 76 -27.39 3.00 31.39
C SER A 76 -27.73 1.81 30.49
N SER A 77 -28.80 1.08 30.81
CA SER A 77 -29.32 -0.01 30.00
C SER A 77 -29.78 0.47 28.62
N LYS A 78 -30.58 1.54 28.56
CA LYS A 78 -31.03 2.17 27.30
C LYS A 78 -29.86 2.61 26.42
N PHE A 79 -28.81 3.19 27.02
CA PHE A 79 -27.60 3.59 26.31
C PHE A 79 -26.88 2.40 25.67
N LEU A 80 -26.71 1.28 26.40
CA LEU A 80 -26.06 0.07 25.88
C LEU A 80 -26.86 -0.59 24.75
N VAL A 81 -28.19 -0.56 24.84
CA VAL A 81 -29.08 -1.14 23.81
C VAL A 81 -29.12 -0.31 22.53
N ALA A 82 -28.81 0.99 22.60
CA ALA A 82 -28.82 1.88 21.43
C ALA A 82 -27.91 1.39 20.29
N ASP A 83 -26.79 0.74 20.61
CA ASP A 83 -25.78 0.24 19.67
C ASP A 83 -26.12 -1.15 19.06
N ILE A 84 -27.11 -1.87 19.62
CA ILE A 84 -27.41 -3.26 19.21
C ILE A 84 -28.01 -3.33 17.81
N ASN A 85 -28.84 -2.35 17.43
CA ASN A 85 -29.41 -2.27 16.10
C ASN A 85 -28.62 -1.27 15.25
N VAL A 86 -27.57 -1.76 14.59
CA VAL A 86 -26.65 -0.97 13.76
C VAL A 86 -27.37 -0.07 12.75
N SER A 87 -28.46 -0.54 12.14
CA SER A 87 -29.22 0.24 11.14
C SER A 87 -29.98 1.44 11.73
N GLN A 88 -30.23 1.42 13.05
CA GLN A 88 -30.97 2.48 13.74
C GLN A 88 -30.13 3.18 14.81
N ALA A 89 -28.87 2.77 14.99
CA ALA A 89 -28.01 3.19 16.10
C ALA A 89 -27.91 4.72 16.21
N GLU A 90 -27.70 5.43 15.09
CA GLU A 90 -27.63 6.90 15.09
C GLU A 90 -28.91 7.55 15.63
N LYS A 91 -30.07 7.12 15.14
CA LYS A 91 -31.36 7.63 15.61
C LYS A 91 -31.61 7.28 17.08
N ASN A 92 -31.21 6.08 17.51
CA ASN A 92 -31.34 5.66 18.90
C ASN A 92 -30.49 6.54 19.82
N PHE A 93 -29.24 6.81 19.45
CA PHE A 93 -28.35 7.70 20.22
C PHE A 93 -28.85 9.15 20.22
N LYS A 94 -29.40 9.64 19.10
CA LYS A 94 -29.99 10.98 19.04
C LYS A 94 -31.21 11.11 19.95
N ASN A 95 -32.14 10.15 19.88
CA ASN A 95 -33.30 10.11 20.76
C ASN A 95 -32.87 10.03 22.24
N PHE A 96 -31.86 9.21 22.55
CA PHE A 96 -31.30 9.12 23.90
C PHE A 96 -30.71 10.45 24.36
N SER A 97 -29.95 11.14 23.49
CA SER A 97 -29.42 12.47 23.79
C SER A 97 -30.52 13.49 24.06
N ASP A 98 -31.61 13.45 23.30
CA ASP A 98 -32.77 14.33 23.49
C ASP A 98 -33.48 14.04 24.84
N GLU A 99 -33.57 12.76 25.24
CA GLU A 99 -34.17 12.33 26.52
C GLU A 99 -33.31 12.76 27.73
N PHE A 100 -31.98 12.70 27.61
CA PHE A 100 -31.02 12.97 28.70
C PHE A 100 -30.15 14.21 28.44
N ALA A 101 -30.74 15.24 27.82
CA ALA A 101 -30.02 16.45 27.42
C ALA A 101 -29.41 17.19 28.63
N GLY A 102 -28.11 17.46 28.57
CA GLY A 102 -27.37 18.12 29.65
C GLY A 102 -26.77 17.16 30.68
N GLU A 103 -27.01 15.85 30.55
CA GLU A 103 -26.34 14.81 31.32
C GLU A 103 -25.11 14.25 30.56
N LEU A 104 -24.18 13.62 31.29
CA LEU A 104 -22.98 13.02 30.70
C LEU A 104 -23.33 12.00 29.60
N LEU A 105 -24.27 11.10 29.87
CA LEU A 105 -24.65 10.05 28.92
C LEU A 105 -25.39 10.63 27.70
N GLY A 106 -26.20 11.68 27.87
CA GLY A 106 -26.85 12.36 26.76
C GLY A 106 -25.84 13.00 25.80
N GLY A 107 -24.83 13.71 26.34
CA GLY A 107 -23.74 14.28 25.54
C GLY A 107 -22.87 13.21 24.86
N VAL A 108 -22.58 12.10 25.56
CA VAL A 108 -21.84 10.96 24.99
C VAL A 108 -22.64 10.24 23.90
N ALA A 109 -23.96 10.13 24.04
CA ALA A 109 -24.82 9.58 23.00
C ALA A 109 -24.81 10.45 21.74
N LEU A 110 -24.89 11.77 21.88
CA LEU A 110 -24.80 12.66 20.73
C LEU A 110 -23.43 12.61 20.05
N TYR A 111 -22.36 12.49 20.84
CA TYR A 111 -21.03 12.22 20.32
C TYR A 111 -20.99 10.92 19.49
N ARG A 112 -21.65 9.84 19.96
CA ARG A 112 -21.74 8.58 19.21
C ARG A 112 -22.53 8.72 17.92
N SER A 113 -23.65 9.44 17.94
CA SER A 113 -24.38 9.79 16.74
C SER A 113 -23.50 10.55 15.74
N ALA A 114 -22.71 11.52 16.21
CA ALA A 114 -21.81 12.30 15.35
C ALA A 114 -20.71 11.44 14.70
N VAL A 115 -20.17 10.47 15.44
CA VAL A 115 -19.21 9.48 14.91
C VAL A 115 -19.82 8.66 13.79
N LEU A 116 -21.06 8.20 13.94
CA LEU A 116 -21.75 7.44 12.89
C LEU A 116 -21.95 8.30 11.64
N SER A 117 -22.38 9.56 11.80
CA SER A 117 -22.47 10.49 10.66
C SER A 117 -21.12 10.70 9.97
N TYR A 118 -20.02 10.75 10.74
CA TYR A 118 -18.67 10.88 10.19
C TYR A 118 -18.23 9.63 9.42
N GLU A 119 -18.46 8.44 9.99
CA GLU A 119 -18.13 7.14 9.36
C GLU A 119 -18.91 6.93 8.05
N ASP A 120 -20.13 7.48 7.94
CA ASP A 120 -20.95 7.51 6.73
C ASP A 120 -20.54 8.60 5.71
N GLY A 121 -19.50 9.39 5.99
CA GLY A 121 -19.05 10.49 5.13
C GLY A 121 -19.95 11.74 5.16
N ARG A 122 -20.93 11.82 6.06
CA ARG A 122 -21.81 12.98 6.25
C ARG A 122 -21.15 14.05 7.13
N PHE A 123 -20.03 14.59 6.66
CA PHE A 123 -19.14 15.44 7.47
C PHE A 123 -19.78 16.74 7.99
N SER A 124 -20.65 17.40 7.20
CA SER A 124 -21.34 18.60 7.68
C SER A 124 -22.32 18.30 8.81
N GLU A 125 -23.01 17.17 8.75
CA GLU A 125 -23.91 16.71 9.81
C GLU A 125 -23.13 16.25 11.04
N ALA A 126 -22.04 15.49 10.83
CA ALA A 126 -21.12 15.10 11.89
C ALA A 126 -20.58 16.33 12.64
N ALA A 127 -20.15 17.37 11.92
CA ALA A 127 -19.67 18.62 12.51
C ALA A 127 -20.73 19.28 13.40
N ALA A 128 -22.00 19.33 12.95
CA ALA A 128 -23.10 19.89 13.72
C ALA A 128 -23.40 19.05 14.98
N ASN A 129 -23.44 17.72 14.84
CA ASN A 129 -23.69 16.81 15.95
C ASN A 129 -22.55 16.85 16.99
N PHE A 130 -21.29 16.91 16.56
CA PHE A 130 -20.15 17.09 17.45
C PHE A 130 -20.17 18.43 18.19
N ALA A 131 -20.58 19.51 17.51
CA ALA A 131 -20.72 20.83 18.13
C ALA A 131 -21.77 20.82 19.25
N GLU A 132 -22.93 20.21 19.00
CA GLU A 132 -23.98 20.11 20.02
C GLU A 132 -23.58 19.14 21.14
N ALA A 133 -22.89 18.04 20.83
CA ALA A 133 -22.32 17.15 21.84
C ALA A 133 -21.34 17.89 22.75
N ALA A 134 -20.43 18.68 22.19
CA ALA A 134 -19.49 19.51 22.97
C ALA A 134 -20.21 20.54 23.85
N LYS A 135 -21.34 21.08 23.39
CA LYS A 135 -22.19 22.01 24.16
C LYS A 135 -22.90 21.30 25.31
N GLN A 136 -23.50 20.12 25.08
CA GLN A 136 -24.15 19.34 26.13
C GLN A 136 -23.15 18.85 27.19
N LEU A 137 -21.94 18.46 26.78
CA LEU A 137 -20.91 17.98 27.69
C LEU A 137 -20.35 19.08 28.61
N GLY A 138 -20.54 20.37 28.31
CA GLY A 138 -20.17 21.45 29.23
C GLY A 138 -18.69 21.41 29.63
N GLU A 139 -18.37 21.29 30.92
CA GLU A 139 -16.98 21.20 31.38
C GLU A 139 -16.48 19.75 31.53
N LEU A 140 -17.28 18.75 31.13
CA LEU A 140 -16.95 17.35 31.29
C LEU A 140 -15.76 16.95 30.39
N PRO A 141 -14.88 16.05 30.85
CA PRO A 141 -13.67 15.66 30.12
C PRO A 141 -13.88 15.25 28.64
N PRO A 142 -14.95 14.54 28.25
CA PRO A 142 -15.17 14.15 26.85
C PRO A 142 -15.44 15.32 25.88
N ARG A 143 -15.68 16.55 26.37
CA ARG A 143 -15.87 17.72 25.49
C ARG A 143 -14.70 17.93 24.53
N GLY A 144 -13.46 17.72 24.98
CA GLY A 144 -12.27 17.87 24.14
C GLY A 144 -12.32 16.97 22.89
N ARG A 145 -12.81 15.73 23.05
CA ARG A 145 -13.02 14.78 21.95
C ARG A 145 -14.10 15.24 20.98
N ALA A 146 -15.21 15.76 21.49
CA ALA A 146 -16.26 16.32 20.64
C ALA A 146 -15.75 17.51 19.82
N LEU A 147 -14.94 18.39 20.41
CA LEU A 147 -14.31 19.51 19.69
C LEU A 147 -13.30 19.05 18.64
N LEU A 148 -12.50 18.00 18.91
CA LEU A 148 -11.65 17.37 17.88
C LEU A 148 -12.49 16.88 16.70
N GLY A 149 -13.54 16.10 16.98
CA GLY A 149 -14.45 15.57 15.97
C GLY A 149 -15.09 16.68 15.13
N GLN A 150 -15.53 17.76 15.78
CA GLN A 150 -16.07 18.95 15.11
C GLN A 150 -15.04 19.57 14.15
N GLY A 151 -13.82 19.83 14.64
CA GLY A 151 -12.76 20.45 13.85
C GLY A 151 -12.39 19.63 12.61
N VAL A 152 -12.19 18.32 12.78
CA VAL A 152 -11.87 17.40 11.67
C VAL A 152 -13.03 17.31 10.68
N SER A 153 -14.27 17.19 11.16
CA SER A 153 -15.46 17.12 10.31
C SER A 153 -15.64 18.40 9.47
N LEU A 154 -15.39 19.57 10.06
CA LEU A 154 -15.43 20.85 9.34
C LEU A 154 -14.38 20.88 8.21
N ILE A 155 -13.14 20.47 8.50
CA ILE A 155 -12.06 20.39 7.50
C ILE A 155 -12.44 19.43 6.36
N LYS A 156 -13.00 18.25 6.68
CA LYS A 156 -13.46 17.28 5.66
C LYS A 156 -14.67 17.76 4.86
N SER A 157 -15.47 18.67 5.41
CA SER A 157 -16.55 19.34 4.70
C SER A 157 -16.14 20.63 3.97
N GLU A 158 -14.84 20.79 3.68
CA GLU A 158 -14.24 21.95 2.99
C GLU A 158 -14.31 23.28 3.76
N LYS A 159 -14.79 23.28 5.00
CA LYS A 159 -14.80 24.43 5.91
C LYS A 159 -13.52 24.53 6.73
N ILE A 160 -12.38 24.58 6.03
CA ILE A 160 -11.04 24.45 6.62
C ILE A 160 -10.79 25.50 7.70
N ALA A 161 -11.05 26.78 7.41
CA ALA A 161 -10.81 27.87 8.35
C ALA A 161 -11.64 27.74 9.64
N GLU A 162 -12.91 27.33 9.53
CA GLU A 162 -13.77 27.09 10.69
C GLU A 162 -13.20 25.95 11.56
N GLY A 163 -12.81 24.84 10.93
CA GLY A 163 -12.20 23.71 11.63
C GLY A 163 -10.87 24.06 12.30
N GLN A 164 -9.99 24.80 11.61
CA GLN A 164 -8.74 25.32 12.16
C GLN A 164 -8.97 26.16 13.42
N ILE A 165 -9.96 27.07 13.40
CA ILE A 165 -10.30 27.90 14.56
C ILE A 165 -10.71 27.05 15.76
N ILE A 166 -11.49 25.98 15.55
CA ILE A 166 -11.91 25.07 16.62
C ILE A 166 -10.69 24.34 17.20
N LEU A 167 -9.83 23.78 16.35
CA LEU A 167 -8.64 23.07 16.78
C LEU A 167 -7.65 24.00 17.50
N GLU A 168 -7.41 25.21 17.00
CA GLU A 168 -6.54 26.21 17.62
C GLU A 168 -7.03 26.59 19.02
N LYS A 169 -8.34 26.80 19.19
CA LYS A 169 -8.93 27.04 20.51
C LYS A 169 -8.69 25.85 21.43
N LEU A 170 -8.90 24.64 20.92
CA LEU A 170 -8.68 23.41 21.70
C LEU A 170 -7.24 23.28 22.17
N THR A 171 -6.23 23.65 21.36
CA THR A 171 -4.81 23.58 21.78
C THR A 171 -4.49 24.38 23.05
N ARG A 172 -5.33 25.36 23.41
CA ARG A 172 -5.15 26.26 24.57
C ARG A 172 -6.20 26.06 25.64
N ASP A 173 -7.12 25.12 25.46
CA ASP A 173 -8.21 24.87 26.42
C ASP A 173 -7.66 24.12 27.65
N SER A 174 -7.66 24.79 28.80
CA SER A 174 -7.21 24.21 30.06
C SER A 174 -8.14 23.11 30.60
N LEU A 175 -9.40 23.09 30.18
CA LEU A 175 -10.37 22.06 30.54
C LEU A 175 -10.21 20.80 29.67
N ALA A 176 -9.58 20.91 28.51
CA ALA A 176 -9.32 19.76 27.65
C ALA A 176 -8.26 18.83 28.25
N LEU A 177 -8.34 17.54 27.92
CA LEU A 177 -7.29 16.60 28.30
C LEU A 177 -5.98 16.93 27.55
N PRO A 178 -4.80 16.71 28.15
CA PRO A 178 -3.52 16.89 27.47
C PRO A 178 -3.46 16.13 26.14
N ALA A 179 -4.00 14.90 26.09
CA ALA A 179 -4.06 14.10 24.88
C ALA A 179 -4.83 14.80 23.74
N ASP A 180 -5.96 15.45 24.06
CA ASP A 180 -6.80 16.12 23.07
C ASP A 180 -6.11 17.39 22.53
N ARG A 181 -5.43 18.15 23.41
CA ARG A 181 -4.63 19.30 22.98
C ARG A 181 -3.47 18.89 22.08
N SER A 182 -2.80 17.79 22.41
CA SER A 182 -1.70 17.27 21.60
C SER A 182 -2.19 16.78 20.24
N GLU A 183 -3.31 16.08 20.19
CA GLU A 183 -3.93 15.63 18.95
C GLU A 183 -4.35 16.81 18.07
N ALA A 184 -4.93 17.88 18.65
CA ALA A 184 -5.23 19.10 17.93
C ALA A 184 -3.97 19.76 17.33
N ASN A 185 -2.86 19.82 18.07
CA ASN A 185 -1.59 20.32 17.54
C ASN A 185 -1.06 19.45 16.39
N TYR A 186 -1.20 18.13 16.48
CA TYR A 186 -0.81 17.22 15.40
C TYR A 186 -1.64 17.45 14.13
N LEU A 187 -2.96 17.58 14.26
CA LEU A 187 -3.86 17.87 13.13
C LEU A 187 -3.58 19.22 12.50
N LEU A 188 -3.33 20.26 13.30
CA LEU A 188 -2.94 21.58 12.78
C LEU A 188 -1.58 21.56 12.09
N ALA A 189 -0.60 20.83 12.63
CA ALA A 189 0.71 20.69 12.00
C ALA A 189 0.63 19.95 10.66
N THR A 190 -0.12 18.85 10.59
CA THR A 190 -0.31 18.11 9.33
C THR A 190 -1.03 18.95 8.28
N LEU A 191 -2.04 19.72 8.70
CA LEU A 191 -2.74 20.66 7.83
C LEU A 191 -1.83 21.79 7.34
N ALA A 192 -1.04 22.41 8.22
CA ALA A 192 -0.08 23.45 7.86
C ALA A 192 0.97 22.90 6.87
N LEU A 193 1.45 21.68 7.08
CA LEU A 193 2.36 21.04 6.13
C LEU A 193 1.69 20.83 4.77
N ARG A 194 0.41 20.43 4.72
CA ARG A 194 -0.37 20.31 3.48
C ARG A 194 -0.47 21.64 2.74
N GLU A 195 -0.78 22.71 3.46
CA GLU A 195 -0.99 24.07 2.92
C GLU A 195 0.32 24.81 2.59
N GLY A 196 1.49 24.27 3.00
CA GLY A 196 2.78 24.91 2.81
C GLY A 196 3.04 26.06 3.79
N ASP A 197 2.35 26.08 4.93
CA ASP A 197 2.55 27.06 5.99
C ASP A 197 3.62 26.56 6.98
N ASP A 198 4.88 26.87 6.66
CA ASP A 198 6.04 26.46 7.46
C ASP A 198 6.03 27.07 8.87
N GLU A 199 5.49 28.29 9.02
CA GLU A 199 5.42 28.98 10.32
C GLU A 199 4.44 28.27 11.25
N ALA A 200 3.23 27.99 10.76
CA ALA A 200 2.24 27.24 11.53
C ALA A 200 2.71 25.80 11.82
N PHE A 201 3.37 25.15 10.85
CA PHE A 201 3.92 23.81 11.03
C PHE A 201 4.93 23.77 12.18
N GLU A 202 5.95 24.64 12.17
CA GLU A 202 6.99 24.63 13.20
C GLU A 202 6.43 25.03 14.58
N LYS A 203 5.46 25.96 14.64
CA LYS A 203 4.75 26.31 15.88
C LYS A 203 4.09 25.08 16.54
N HIS A 204 3.32 24.31 15.79
CA HIS A 204 2.61 23.14 16.34
C HIS A 204 3.54 21.96 16.60
N LYS A 205 4.55 21.76 15.76
CA LYS A 205 5.63 20.78 15.98
C LYS A 205 6.41 21.05 17.26
N LEU A 206 6.74 22.30 17.55
CA LEU A 206 7.40 22.69 18.81
C LEU A 206 6.53 22.35 20.03
N SER A 207 5.22 22.61 19.94
CA SER A 207 4.26 22.27 21.00
C SER A 207 4.20 20.76 21.27
N LEU A 208 4.26 19.95 20.21
CA LEU A 208 4.36 18.48 20.34
C LEU A 208 5.70 18.02 20.90
N SER A 209 6.81 18.69 20.55
CA SER A 209 8.15 18.30 21.01
C SER A 209 8.40 18.56 22.50
N SER A 210 7.67 19.51 23.09
CA SER A 210 7.85 19.97 24.47
C SER A 210 6.86 19.36 25.47
N GLY A 211 5.80 18.69 24.98
CA GLY A 211 4.79 18.07 25.84
C GLY A 211 5.18 16.69 26.36
N GLU A 212 5.03 16.50 27.67
CA GLU A 212 5.23 15.21 28.33
C GLU A 212 4.24 14.17 27.76
N GLY A 213 4.75 13.03 27.25
CA GLY A 213 3.93 11.99 26.61
C GLY A 213 3.67 12.15 25.10
N ASN A 214 4.07 13.26 24.47
CA ASN A 214 3.78 13.53 23.05
C ASN A 214 4.73 12.88 22.04
N SER A 215 5.67 12.05 22.51
CA SER A 215 6.74 11.50 21.68
C SER A 215 6.25 10.71 20.47
N THR A 216 5.09 10.06 20.57
CA THR A 216 4.50 9.29 19.46
C THR A 216 3.98 10.19 18.35
N LEU A 217 3.15 11.20 18.68
CA LEU A 217 2.62 12.15 17.69
C LEU A 217 3.73 12.98 17.04
N PHE A 218 4.72 13.38 17.82
CA PHE A 218 5.90 14.08 17.30
C PHE A 218 6.70 13.21 16.31
N LYS A 219 6.94 11.93 16.64
CA LYS A 219 7.61 10.97 15.73
C LYS A 219 6.81 10.76 14.45
N LEU A 220 5.49 10.63 14.56
CA LEU A 220 4.59 10.47 13.42
C LEU A 220 4.63 11.70 12.51
N LEU A 221 4.53 12.90 13.08
CA LEU A 221 4.62 14.16 12.34
C LEU A 221 5.97 14.31 11.62
N THR A 222 7.06 13.95 12.30
CA THR A 222 8.40 13.99 11.71
C THR A 222 8.54 12.98 10.56
N ARG A 223 7.96 11.78 10.70
CA ARG A 223 7.93 10.79 9.62
C ARG A 223 7.13 11.31 8.43
N TYR A 224 5.95 11.90 8.67
CA TYR A 224 5.13 12.51 7.63
C TYR A 224 5.88 13.63 6.89
N GLN A 225 6.54 14.54 7.63
CA GLN A 225 7.39 15.60 7.04
C GLN A 225 8.49 15.02 6.14
N LYS A 226 9.21 13.99 6.61
CA LYS A 226 10.26 13.31 5.82
C LYS A 226 9.69 12.64 4.58
N THR A 227 8.59 11.90 4.70
CA THR A 227 7.95 11.23 3.57
C THR A 227 7.50 12.25 2.52
N LYS A 228 6.84 13.34 2.93
CA LYS A 228 6.43 14.41 2.00
C LYS A 228 7.62 15.02 1.28
N ALA A 229 8.73 15.28 1.98
CA ALA A 229 9.95 15.81 1.36
C ALA A 229 10.58 14.82 0.37
N ILE A 230 10.59 13.51 0.69
CA ILE A 230 11.08 12.47 -0.23
C ILE A 230 10.22 12.41 -1.49
N VAL A 231 8.88 12.41 -1.33
CA VAL A 231 7.93 12.40 -2.44
C VAL A 231 8.08 13.63 -3.31
N ALA A 232 8.12 14.83 -2.72
CA ALA A 232 8.29 16.08 -3.48
C ALA A 232 9.62 16.10 -4.27
N ASN A 233 10.71 15.57 -3.67
CA ASN A 233 11.99 15.43 -4.37
C ASN A 233 11.90 14.40 -5.50
N ALA A 234 11.23 13.27 -5.29
CA ALA A 234 11.01 12.25 -6.30
C ALA A 234 10.14 12.77 -7.45
N GLU A 235 9.01 13.42 -7.19
CA GLU A 235 8.16 14.04 -8.22
C GLU A 235 8.94 15.09 -9.04
N SER A 236 9.76 15.91 -8.37
CA SER A 236 10.63 16.86 -9.07
C SER A 236 11.64 16.17 -9.98
N LEU A 237 12.25 15.06 -9.54
CA LEU A 237 13.21 14.30 -10.35
C LEU A 237 12.52 13.60 -11.52
N SER A 238 11.39 12.93 -11.26
CA SER A 238 10.55 12.28 -12.26
C SER A 238 10.18 13.24 -13.37
N LYS A 239 9.63 14.40 -13.01
CA LYS A 239 9.24 15.44 -13.97
C LYS A 239 10.42 15.91 -14.81
N ARG A 240 11.57 16.18 -14.19
CA ARG A 240 12.79 16.59 -14.93
C ARG A 240 13.26 15.50 -15.89
N ASN A 241 13.23 14.25 -15.46
CA ASN A 241 13.68 13.11 -16.27
C ASN A 241 12.76 12.85 -17.45
N ILE A 242 11.43 12.92 -17.25
CA ILE A 242 10.44 12.86 -18.33
C ILE A 242 10.66 13.99 -19.33
N GLU A 243 10.74 15.25 -18.87
CA GLU A 243 10.93 16.41 -19.75
C GLU A 243 12.23 16.30 -20.57
N ARG A 244 13.33 15.89 -19.93
CA ARG A 244 14.63 15.70 -20.57
C ARG A 244 14.60 14.53 -21.56
N GLY A 245 14.01 13.41 -21.16
CA GLY A 245 13.87 12.20 -21.96
C GLY A 245 13.03 12.44 -23.21
N ASP A 246 11.86 13.08 -23.06
CA ASP A 246 10.96 13.44 -24.15
C ASP A 246 11.65 14.36 -25.17
N LYS A 247 12.41 15.34 -24.67
CA LYS A 247 13.19 16.22 -25.53
C LYS A 247 14.22 15.42 -26.32
N TYR A 248 15.00 14.57 -25.63
CA TYR A 248 16.00 13.73 -26.27
C TYR A 248 15.40 12.81 -27.32
N LEU A 249 14.29 12.12 -27.02
CA LEU A 249 13.59 11.22 -27.93
C LEU A 249 13.08 11.96 -29.17
N LYS A 250 12.52 13.18 -29.01
CA LYS A 250 12.04 14.00 -30.14
C LYS A 250 13.19 14.43 -31.06
N GLU A 251 14.30 14.87 -30.48
CA GLU A 251 15.49 15.29 -31.21
C GLU A 251 16.20 14.10 -31.87
N ASN A 252 16.26 12.95 -31.21
CA ASN A 252 16.92 11.77 -31.73
C ASN A 252 16.13 11.14 -32.89
N LYS A 253 14.80 11.13 -32.81
CA LYS A 253 13.91 10.60 -33.86
C LYS A 253 14.11 11.24 -35.24
N ILE A 254 14.53 12.50 -35.29
CA ILE A 254 14.73 13.24 -36.56
C ILE A 254 16.15 13.15 -37.11
N ARG A 255 17.07 12.49 -36.39
CA ARG A 255 18.44 12.30 -36.87
C ARG A 255 18.47 11.31 -38.03
N GLU A 256 19.35 11.58 -38.99
CA GLU A 256 19.62 10.65 -40.08
C GLU A 256 20.11 9.30 -39.52
N GLY A 257 19.61 8.20 -40.09
CA GLY A 257 19.95 6.83 -39.66
C GLY A 257 19.14 6.29 -38.47
N VAL A 258 18.37 7.14 -37.78
CA VAL A 258 17.51 6.69 -36.67
C VAL A 258 16.16 6.18 -37.19
N VAL A 259 15.79 4.98 -36.75
CA VAL A 259 14.48 4.37 -36.98
C VAL A 259 13.71 4.32 -35.67
N THR A 260 12.42 4.67 -35.69
CA THR A 260 11.53 4.55 -34.53
C THR A 260 10.50 3.46 -34.78
N LEU A 261 10.37 2.53 -33.83
CA LEU A 261 9.36 1.47 -33.84
C LEU A 261 8.05 1.94 -33.19
N ASP A 262 6.98 1.18 -33.39
CA ASP A 262 5.65 1.49 -32.84
C ASP A 262 5.64 1.51 -31.30
N SER A 263 6.53 0.75 -30.66
CA SER A 263 6.73 0.76 -29.20
C SER A 263 7.35 2.05 -28.68
N GLY A 264 7.87 2.90 -29.56
CA GLY A 264 8.64 4.09 -29.23
C GLY A 264 10.15 3.84 -29.12
N LEU A 265 10.61 2.57 -29.19
CA LEU A 265 12.03 2.24 -29.27
C LEU A 265 12.65 2.92 -30.51
N GLN A 266 13.78 3.59 -30.30
CA GLN A 266 14.56 4.15 -31.41
C GLN A 266 15.89 3.42 -31.53
N TYR A 267 16.32 3.15 -32.75
CA TYR A 267 17.63 2.55 -33.00
C TYR A 267 18.32 3.15 -34.22
N GLU A 268 19.64 3.09 -34.22
CA GLU A 268 20.53 3.46 -35.33
C GLU A 268 21.51 2.29 -35.56
N VAL A 269 21.58 1.81 -36.80
CA VAL A 269 22.52 0.74 -37.17
C VAL A 269 23.89 1.34 -37.42
N LEU A 270 24.85 1.09 -36.52
CA LEU A 270 26.23 1.58 -36.66
C LEU A 270 27.06 0.63 -37.53
N VAL A 271 26.85 -0.68 -37.35
CA VAL A 271 27.47 -1.75 -38.15
C VAL A 271 26.42 -2.80 -38.45
N GLU A 272 26.25 -3.13 -39.73
CA GLU A 272 25.34 -4.19 -40.17
C GLU A 272 26.04 -5.55 -40.04
N GLY A 273 25.43 -6.47 -39.28
CA GLY A 273 25.86 -7.85 -39.18
C GLY A 273 25.38 -8.70 -40.36
N ASN A 274 25.97 -9.89 -40.50
CA ASN A 274 25.63 -10.84 -41.55
C ASN A 274 25.25 -12.23 -41.02
N GLY A 275 25.20 -12.41 -39.70
CA GLY A 275 24.81 -13.66 -39.07
C GLY A 275 23.31 -13.81 -38.84
N SER A 276 22.95 -14.85 -38.10
CA SER A 276 21.55 -15.15 -37.74
C SER A 276 20.95 -14.09 -36.81
N ILE A 277 19.63 -13.99 -36.80
CA ILE A 277 18.87 -13.19 -35.84
C ILE A 277 18.47 -14.09 -34.66
N PRO A 278 18.68 -13.67 -33.40
CA PRO A 278 18.25 -14.41 -32.22
C PRO A 278 16.73 -14.65 -32.18
N THR A 279 16.32 -15.76 -31.56
CA THR A 279 14.93 -16.03 -31.20
C THR A 279 14.70 -15.74 -29.71
N ARG A 280 13.43 -15.70 -29.29
CA ARG A 280 13.07 -15.45 -27.87
C ARG A 280 13.63 -16.46 -26.88
N ASN A 281 13.98 -17.67 -27.34
CA ASN A 281 14.47 -18.75 -26.47
C ASN A 281 16.00 -18.82 -26.39
N ASP A 282 16.70 -17.98 -27.15
CA ASP A 282 18.14 -18.00 -27.24
C ASP A 282 18.82 -17.21 -26.12
N GLU A 283 20.08 -17.55 -25.88
CA GLU A 283 21.01 -16.67 -25.18
C GLU A 283 21.89 -15.94 -26.19
N VAL A 284 22.20 -14.69 -25.89
CA VAL A 284 23.06 -13.85 -26.72
C VAL A 284 24.30 -13.45 -25.94
N LYS A 285 25.42 -13.37 -26.66
CA LYS A 285 26.67 -12.81 -26.14
C LYS A 285 26.86 -11.42 -26.73
N VAL A 286 27.01 -10.41 -25.89
CA VAL A 286 27.03 -9.01 -26.31
C VAL A 286 28.16 -8.23 -25.65
N HIS A 287 28.68 -7.24 -26.37
CA HIS A 287 29.27 -6.06 -25.75
C HIS A 287 28.23 -4.94 -25.71
N TYR A 288 28.29 -4.13 -24.67
CA TYR A 288 27.39 -2.98 -24.52
C TYR A 288 28.01 -1.88 -23.68
N HIS A 289 27.55 -0.66 -23.92
CA HIS A 289 27.85 0.54 -23.17
C HIS A 289 26.56 1.33 -22.97
N GLY A 290 26.09 1.45 -21.73
CA GLY A 290 24.83 2.08 -21.35
C GLY A 290 25.06 3.43 -20.66
N THR A 291 24.41 4.46 -21.16
CA THR A 291 24.46 5.82 -20.61
C THR A 291 23.08 6.41 -20.40
N LEU A 292 22.96 7.32 -19.43
CA LEU A 292 21.84 8.24 -19.35
C LEU A 292 21.92 9.27 -20.49
N VAL A 293 20.85 10.04 -20.70
CA VAL A 293 20.78 11.02 -21.81
C VAL A 293 21.74 12.22 -21.65
N ASP A 294 22.33 12.43 -20.46
CA ASP A 294 23.43 13.38 -20.23
C ASP A 294 24.82 12.78 -20.50
N GLY A 295 24.90 11.49 -20.81
CA GLY A 295 26.15 10.77 -21.06
C GLY A 295 26.78 10.12 -19.82
N GLU A 296 26.15 10.18 -18.64
CA GLU A 296 26.62 9.43 -17.48
C GLU A 296 26.53 7.92 -17.75
N VAL A 297 27.64 7.21 -17.61
CA VAL A 297 27.71 5.75 -17.81
C VAL A 297 27.18 5.05 -16.56
N PHE A 298 26.15 4.23 -16.69
CA PHE A 298 25.62 3.44 -15.58
C PHE A 298 26.05 1.97 -15.63
N ASP A 299 26.33 1.42 -16.81
CA ASP A 299 26.80 0.05 -16.98
C ASP A 299 27.51 -0.14 -18.32
N SER A 300 28.59 -0.93 -18.34
CA SER A 300 29.44 -1.11 -19.52
C SER A 300 30.22 -2.43 -19.42
N SER A 301 29.93 -3.37 -20.32
CA SER A 301 30.75 -4.59 -20.47
C SER A 301 32.06 -4.32 -21.18
N VAL A 302 32.13 -3.26 -21.99
CA VAL A 302 33.37 -2.83 -22.65
C VAL A 302 34.38 -2.34 -21.60
N ASP A 303 33.95 -1.56 -20.61
CA ASP A 303 34.84 -1.08 -19.54
C ASP A 303 35.28 -2.20 -18.59
N ARG A 304 34.46 -3.25 -18.45
CA ARG A 304 34.86 -4.49 -17.75
C ARG A 304 35.85 -5.33 -18.54
N GLY A 305 35.96 -5.12 -19.86
CA GLY A 305 36.85 -5.87 -20.75
C GLY A 305 36.36 -7.28 -21.12
N GLU A 306 35.13 -7.66 -20.75
CA GLU A 306 34.56 -8.97 -21.06
C GLU A 306 33.10 -8.88 -21.53
N PRO A 307 32.70 -9.62 -22.58
CA PRO A 307 31.31 -9.67 -23.02
C PRO A 307 30.39 -10.27 -21.95
N SER A 308 29.12 -9.89 -21.99
CA SER A 308 28.08 -10.44 -21.11
C SER A 308 27.13 -11.35 -21.89
N THR A 309 26.60 -12.38 -21.21
CA THR A 309 25.63 -13.32 -21.79
C THR A 309 24.27 -13.10 -21.13
N PHE A 310 23.22 -12.96 -21.95
CA PHE A 310 21.86 -12.76 -21.48
C PHE A 310 20.88 -13.65 -22.26
N GLY A 311 19.83 -14.13 -21.59
CA GLY A 311 18.66 -14.64 -22.31
C GLY A 311 17.89 -13.49 -22.97
N VAL A 312 17.42 -13.67 -24.20
CA VAL A 312 16.75 -12.59 -24.97
C VAL A 312 15.54 -12.00 -24.24
N THR A 313 14.81 -12.79 -23.44
CA THR A 313 13.67 -12.33 -22.62
C THR A 313 14.03 -12.00 -21.17
N GLY A 314 15.29 -12.13 -20.78
CA GLY A 314 15.78 -11.85 -19.42
C GLY A 314 16.26 -10.41 -19.21
N VAL A 315 16.03 -9.54 -20.18
CA VAL A 315 16.48 -8.14 -20.22
C VAL A 315 15.29 -7.20 -20.36
N ILE A 316 15.52 -5.88 -20.26
CA ILE A 316 14.47 -4.88 -20.41
C ILE A 316 13.77 -4.98 -21.77
N LYS A 317 12.48 -4.58 -21.83
CA LYS A 317 11.62 -4.77 -23.01
C LYS A 317 12.23 -4.20 -24.30
N GLY A 318 12.86 -3.03 -24.22
CA GLY A 318 13.52 -2.41 -25.37
C GLY A 318 14.70 -3.20 -25.92
N TRP A 319 15.46 -3.88 -25.03
CA TRP A 319 16.53 -4.79 -25.46
C TRP A 319 15.96 -6.04 -26.13
N THR A 320 14.94 -6.66 -25.54
CA THR A 320 14.29 -7.84 -26.14
C THR A 320 13.79 -7.53 -27.55
N GLU A 321 13.15 -6.38 -27.75
CA GLU A 321 12.68 -5.95 -29.07
C GLU A 321 13.83 -5.73 -30.05
N ALA A 322 14.88 -4.99 -29.65
CA ALA A 322 16.05 -4.74 -30.50
C ALA A 322 16.78 -6.02 -30.90
N LEU A 323 17.05 -6.92 -29.94
CA LEU A 323 17.79 -8.16 -30.19
C LEU A 323 17.10 -9.08 -31.19
N LEU A 324 15.76 -9.08 -31.24
CA LEU A 324 14.99 -9.85 -32.22
C LEU A 324 15.01 -9.27 -33.64
N LEU A 325 15.65 -8.10 -33.83
CA LEU A 325 15.86 -7.46 -35.13
C LEU A 325 17.35 -7.43 -35.53
N MET A 326 18.25 -7.57 -34.57
CA MET A 326 19.70 -7.52 -34.77
C MET A 326 20.24 -8.84 -35.32
N LYS A 327 21.01 -8.76 -36.41
CA LYS A 327 21.83 -9.89 -36.88
C LYS A 327 23.10 -10.01 -36.06
N VAL A 328 23.58 -11.22 -35.83
CA VAL A 328 24.92 -11.43 -35.26
C VAL A 328 25.99 -10.71 -36.09
N GLY A 329 26.91 -10.05 -35.40
CA GLY A 329 27.93 -9.15 -35.94
C GLY A 329 27.48 -7.68 -36.05
N SER A 330 26.22 -7.36 -35.73
CA SER A 330 25.74 -5.98 -35.77
C SER A 330 26.16 -5.18 -34.54
N LYS A 331 26.40 -3.89 -34.74
CA LYS A 331 26.49 -2.90 -33.66
C LYS A 331 25.41 -1.85 -33.84
N TRP A 332 24.53 -1.71 -32.86
CA TRP A 332 23.41 -0.77 -32.89
C TRP A 332 23.55 0.23 -31.75
N LYS A 333 23.05 1.45 -31.97
CA LYS A 333 22.77 2.40 -30.91
C LYS A 333 21.27 2.40 -30.64
N LEU A 334 20.87 2.08 -29.42
CA LEU A 334 19.48 2.04 -28.96
C LEU A 334 19.21 3.28 -28.11
N THR A 335 18.05 3.90 -28.29
CA THR A 335 17.48 4.89 -27.37
C THR A 335 16.14 4.37 -26.91
N ILE A 336 16.04 4.06 -25.61
CA ILE A 336 14.97 3.27 -25.02
C ILE A 336 14.13 4.18 -24.12
N PRO A 337 12.85 4.45 -24.48
CA PRO A 337 11.92 5.15 -23.62
C PRO A 337 11.75 4.46 -22.27
N THR A 338 11.37 5.23 -21.25
CA THR A 338 11.35 4.72 -19.88
C THR A 338 10.38 3.55 -19.66
N ASP A 339 9.25 3.51 -20.38
CA ASP A 339 8.25 2.42 -20.35
C ASP A 339 8.77 1.08 -20.88
N LEU A 340 9.84 1.13 -21.69
CA LEU A 340 10.54 -0.03 -22.22
C LEU A 340 11.81 -0.38 -21.41
N ALA A 341 12.07 0.36 -20.33
CA ALA A 341 13.22 0.25 -19.43
C ALA A 341 12.77 0.01 -17.97
N TYR A 342 13.09 0.93 -17.05
CA TYR A 342 12.86 0.78 -15.60
C TYR A 342 11.74 1.67 -15.03
N GLY A 343 11.12 2.54 -15.84
CA GLY A 343 9.96 3.35 -15.45
C GLY A 343 10.11 4.15 -14.16
N GLU A 344 9.00 4.31 -13.44
CA GLU A 344 8.92 5.12 -12.21
C GLU A 344 9.70 4.54 -11.03
N SER A 345 10.12 3.28 -11.10
CA SER A 345 10.87 2.61 -10.04
C SER A 345 12.38 2.85 -10.14
N GLY A 346 12.90 3.07 -11.35
CA GLY A 346 14.34 3.11 -11.59
C GLY A 346 15.04 1.79 -11.26
N SER A 347 16.38 1.78 -11.23
CA SER A 347 17.16 0.62 -10.81
C SER A 347 18.62 0.99 -10.53
N GLY A 348 19.09 0.80 -9.30
CA GLY A 348 20.49 1.03 -8.94
C GLY A 348 20.94 2.47 -9.21
N ALA A 349 21.87 2.65 -10.15
CA ALA A 349 22.34 3.97 -10.62
C ALA A 349 21.38 4.67 -11.59
N ILE A 350 20.35 3.97 -12.08
CA ILE A 350 19.36 4.51 -13.02
C ILE A 350 18.23 5.15 -12.21
N GLY A 351 18.06 6.45 -12.39
CA GLY A 351 16.97 7.22 -11.79
C GLY A 351 15.59 6.83 -12.30
N ILE A 352 14.56 7.35 -11.63
CA ILE A 352 13.17 7.17 -12.04
C ILE A 352 12.91 7.86 -13.39
N ASN A 353 12.07 7.24 -14.22
CA ASN A 353 11.64 7.76 -15.51
C ASN A 353 12.77 8.17 -16.47
N GLU A 354 13.93 7.51 -16.37
CA GLU A 354 15.06 7.77 -17.26
C GLU A 354 14.88 7.10 -18.62
N VAL A 355 15.27 7.83 -19.66
CA VAL A 355 15.51 7.28 -21.00
C VAL A 355 16.94 6.75 -21.04
N LEU A 356 17.12 5.55 -21.59
CA LEU A 356 18.43 4.91 -21.65
C LEU A 356 19.00 4.92 -23.07
N VAL A 357 20.29 5.19 -23.19
CA VAL A 357 21.02 5.09 -24.46
C VAL A 357 22.01 3.94 -24.34
N PHE A 358 21.97 3.01 -25.27
CA PHE A 358 22.92 1.89 -25.33
C PHE A 358 23.63 1.85 -26.67
N GLU A 359 24.92 1.57 -26.66
CA GLU A 359 25.57 0.93 -27.82
C GLU A 359 25.64 -0.57 -27.53
N VAL A 360 25.13 -1.41 -28.43
CA VAL A 360 25.09 -2.87 -28.28
C VAL A 360 25.72 -3.51 -29.50
N GLU A 361 26.70 -4.37 -29.27
CA GLU A 361 27.32 -5.22 -30.28
C GLU A 361 26.96 -6.69 -30.02
N LEU A 362 26.26 -7.30 -30.98
CA LEU A 362 25.82 -8.69 -30.88
C LEU A 362 26.90 -9.62 -31.42
N LEU A 363 27.61 -10.32 -30.53
CA LEU A 363 28.76 -11.15 -30.88
C LEU A 363 28.37 -12.57 -31.28
N GLY A 364 27.27 -13.11 -30.75
CA GLY A 364 26.85 -14.47 -31.05
C GLY A 364 25.56 -14.90 -30.35
N ILE A 365 25.07 -16.06 -30.76
CA ILE A 365 23.90 -16.74 -30.21
C ILE A 365 24.35 -18.10 -29.67
N THR A 366 23.98 -18.38 -28.41
CA THR A 366 24.10 -19.71 -27.82
C THR A 366 22.69 -20.30 -27.73
N PRO A 367 22.40 -21.40 -28.44
CA PRO A 367 21.13 -22.10 -28.26
C PRO A 367 21.02 -22.57 -26.82
N LYS A 368 19.89 -22.31 -26.16
CA LYS A 368 19.62 -22.85 -24.83
C LYS A 368 19.59 -24.37 -24.94
N GLU A 369 20.61 -25.05 -24.41
CA GLU A 369 20.64 -26.52 -24.37
C GLU A 369 19.52 -26.99 -23.44
N LEU A 370 18.44 -27.51 -24.02
CA LEU A 370 17.41 -28.21 -23.25
C LEU A 370 18.07 -29.47 -22.67
N PRO A 371 17.88 -29.79 -21.38
CA PRO A 371 18.39 -31.03 -20.83
C PRO A 371 17.86 -32.20 -21.67
N LYS A 372 18.76 -33.07 -22.14
CA LYS A 372 18.38 -34.29 -22.84
C LYS A 372 17.47 -35.09 -21.89
N PRO A 373 16.36 -35.69 -22.37
CA PRO A 373 15.63 -36.67 -21.57
C PRO A 373 16.63 -37.75 -21.18
N ASP A 374 16.83 -37.97 -19.88
CA ASP A 374 17.80 -38.94 -19.37
C ASP A 374 17.64 -40.28 -20.11
N GLU A 375 18.75 -40.74 -20.70
CA GLU A 375 18.82 -42.12 -21.19
C GLU A 375 18.52 -43.03 -20.00
N ALA A 376 17.50 -43.86 -20.17
CA ALA A 376 17.06 -44.83 -19.17
C ALA A 376 18.26 -45.56 -18.56
N ILE A 377 18.47 -45.36 -17.25
CA ILE A 377 19.43 -46.16 -16.49
C ILE A 377 18.98 -47.61 -16.61
N SER A 378 19.74 -48.40 -17.37
CA SER A 378 19.66 -49.84 -17.33
C SER A 378 20.18 -50.29 -15.97
N ASP A 379 19.29 -50.68 -15.08
CA ASP A 379 19.63 -51.25 -13.78
C ASP A 379 20.38 -52.59 -13.96
N ALA A 380 21.70 -52.51 -14.06
CA ALA A 380 22.62 -53.63 -13.97
C ALA A 380 23.22 -53.65 -12.56
N ASN A 381 22.44 -54.12 -11.59
CA ASN A 381 22.91 -54.82 -10.38
C ASN A 381 21.72 -55.38 -9.59
N ALA A 382 21.02 -56.34 -10.20
CA ALA A 382 20.34 -57.38 -9.45
C ALA A 382 21.28 -58.59 -9.35
N SER A 383 21.99 -58.69 -8.23
CA SER A 383 22.48 -59.97 -7.70
C SER A 383 22.64 -59.83 -6.19
N ASP A 384 21.64 -60.28 -5.44
CA ASP A 384 21.78 -61.52 -4.67
C ASP A 384 20.46 -61.83 -3.94
N THR A 385 19.81 -62.87 -4.49
CA THR A 385 19.06 -63.94 -3.82
C THR A 385 18.30 -63.62 -2.53
N LEU A 386 16.99 -63.94 -2.54
CA LEU A 386 16.44 -65.00 -1.70
C LEU A 386 15.04 -65.42 -2.21
N ASP A 387 15.02 -66.65 -2.73
CA ASP A 387 13.99 -67.68 -2.67
C ASP A 387 12.56 -67.42 -3.20
N LEU A 388 12.38 -67.95 -4.42
CA LEU A 388 11.13 -68.53 -4.90
C LEU A 388 10.83 -69.84 -4.14
N ASN A 389 9.65 -69.95 -3.54
CA ASN A 389 8.88 -71.18 -3.73
C ASN A 389 7.38 -70.99 -3.54
N THR A 390 6.63 -71.59 -4.48
CA THR A 390 5.23 -72.07 -4.36
C THR A 390 4.14 -71.00 -4.13
N THR A 391 3.04 -70.92 -4.87
CA THR A 391 2.33 -71.94 -5.64
C THR A 391 1.26 -71.26 -6.51
N SER A 392 1.21 -71.70 -7.77
CA SER A 392 0.00 -72.10 -8.52
C SER A 392 -1.26 -71.23 -8.53
N ALA A 393 -1.68 -70.95 -9.78
CA ALA A 393 -3.01 -71.26 -10.32
C ALA A 393 -4.17 -70.39 -9.82
N THR A 394 -5.13 -69.94 -10.63
CA THR A 394 -5.57 -70.30 -11.98
C THR A 394 -6.70 -69.31 -12.33
N ASP A 395 -6.87 -69.05 -13.62
CA ASP A 395 -8.15 -68.92 -14.34
C ASP A 395 -9.24 -67.95 -13.83
N ALA A 396 -10.09 -67.34 -14.62
CA ALA A 396 -10.20 -67.06 -16.04
C ALA A 396 -11.48 -66.20 -16.17
N ASN A 397 -11.49 -65.32 -17.17
CA ASN A 397 -12.63 -65.07 -18.05
C ASN A 397 -13.89 -64.28 -17.59
N ALA A 398 -14.33 -63.47 -18.55
CA ALA A 398 -15.70 -63.17 -18.97
C ALA A 398 -16.29 -61.78 -18.65
N SER A 399 -16.79 -61.20 -19.74
CA SER A 399 -17.19 -59.81 -19.98
C SER A 399 -18.66 -59.49 -19.66
N ALA A 400 -18.90 -58.20 -19.34
CA ALA A 400 -20.08 -57.34 -19.66
C ALA A 400 -21.49 -57.77 -19.14
N PRO A 401 -22.54 -56.91 -19.09
CA PRO A 401 -22.74 -55.60 -19.77
C PRO A 401 -23.45 -54.47 -18.94
N ILE A 402 -23.78 -53.41 -19.69
CA ILE A 402 -24.36 -52.06 -19.47
C ILE A 402 -25.85 -52.04 -19.01
N PHE A 403 -26.32 -50.93 -18.37
CA PHE A 403 -27.59 -50.14 -18.57
C PHE A 403 -27.82 -49.16 -17.37
N ILE A 404 -27.73 -47.82 -17.44
CA ILE A 404 -28.62 -46.69 -17.87
C ILE A 404 -29.97 -46.52 -17.10
N GLU A 405 -30.21 -45.25 -16.70
CA GLU A 405 -31.47 -44.46 -16.45
C GLU A 405 -31.71 -44.07 -14.97
N ALA A 406 -31.77 -42.80 -14.53
CA ALA A 406 -32.34 -41.53 -15.01
C ALA A 406 -33.81 -41.27 -14.59
N ASN A 407 -34.09 -39.97 -14.35
CA ASN A 407 -35.35 -39.26 -13.98
C ASN A 407 -35.61 -39.05 -12.48
N GLY A 408 -35.98 -37.85 -12.00
CA GLY A 408 -36.27 -36.57 -12.63
C GLY A 408 -37.40 -35.80 -11.91
N SER A 409 -37.34 -34.47 -11.97
CA SER A 409 -38.47 -33.50 -11.97
C SER A 409 -38.93 -32.78 -10.68
N LYS A 410 -38.72 -31.46 -10.72
CA LYS A 410 -39.61 -30.30 -10.38
C LYS A 410 -40.42 -30.29 -9.07
N ASN A 411 -40.19 -29.25 -8.27
CA ASN A 411 -41.12 -28.12 -8.12
C ASN A 411 -40.39 -26.85 -7.71
#